data_AF-B1IIQ6-F1
#
_entry.id   AF-B1IIQ6-F1
#
_cell.length_a   1.000
_cell.length_b   1.000
_cell.length_c   1.000
_cell.angle_alpha   90.00
_cell.angle_beta   90.00
_cell.angle_gamma   90.00
#
_symmetry.space_group_name_H-M   'P 1'
#
loop_
_entity.id
_entity.type
_entity.pdbx_description
1 polymer ?
#
loop_
_entity_poly.entity_id
_entity_poly.type
_entity_poly.pdbx_seq_one_letter_code
_entity_poly.pdbx_strand_id
1 'polypeptide(L)'
;MKINLKKIREEKNISQSKLAILAGISRSYVSEIESGKKTPSLDMLERIAEALEVCTALLLINNKDCCNCTRHKNKEAKGEE
;
A
#
# COMPACT_ATOMS: atom_id res chain seq x y z
N MET A 1 8.59 -14.09 -0.40
CA MET A 1 8.25 -13.27 0.78
C MET A 1 6.76 -12.94 0.69
N LYS A 2 5.98 -13.11 1.75
CA LYS A 2 4.52 -12.85 1.72
C LYS A 2 4.25 -11.50 2.39
N ILE A 3 3.67 -10.56 1.65
CA ILE A 3 3.31 -9.23 2.15
C ILE A 3 1.78 -9.12 2.27
N ASN A 4 1.29 -8.25 3.17
CA ASN A 4 -0.13 -8.14 3.51
C ASN A 4 -0.93 -7.24 2.55
N LEU A 5 -0.44 -7.09 1.32
CA LEU A 5 -0.97 -6.15 0.34
C LEU A 5 -2.46 -6.39 0.05
N LYS A 6 -2.84 -7.64 -0.25
CA LYS A 6 -4.22 -7.99 -0.59
C LYS A 6 -5.20 -7.63 0.52
N LYS A 7 -4.86 -7.99 1.77
CA LYS A 7 -5.69 -7.74 2.94
C LYS A 7 -5.92 -6.24 3.16
N ILE A 8 -4.84 -5.45 3.13
CA ILE A 8 -4.93 -3.99 3.33
C ILE A 8 -5.70 -3.33 2.18
N ARG A 9 -5.47 -3.77 0.94
CA ARG A 9 -6.20 -3.28 -0.23
C ARG A 9 -7.72 -3.54 -0.10
N GLU A 10 -8.10 -4.74 0.35
CA GLU A 10 -9.50 -5.12 0.57
C GLU A 10 -10.12 -4.37 1.74
N GLU A 11 -9.40 -4.19 2.86
CA GLU A 11 -9.85 -3.35 3.99
C GLU A 11 -10.12 -1.89 3.56
N LYS A 12 -9.40 -1.39 2.55
CA LYS A 12 -9.61 -0.06 1.97
C LYS A 12 -10.59 -0.01 0.79
N ASN A 13 -11.24 -1.12 0.43
CA ASN A 13 -12.16 -1.20 -0.71
C ASN A 13 -11.57 -0.75 -2.05
N ILE A 14 -10.26 -0.92 -2.24
CA ILE A 14 -9.56 -0.54 -3.47
C ILE A 14 -9.44 -1.76 -4.39
N SER A 15 -9.72 -1.63 -5.70
CA SER A 15 -9.48 -2.72 -6.66
C SER A 15 -7.99 -2.82 -7.04
N GLN A 16 -7.53 -3.97 -7.54
CA GLN A 16 -6.16 -4.10 -8.04
C GLN A 16 -5.84 -3.05 -9.13
N SER A 17 -6.79 -2.78 -10.02
CA SER A 17 -6.65 -1.77 -11.07
C SER A 17 -6.57 -0.36 -10.50
N LYS A 18 -7.37 -0.06 -9.48
CA LYS A 18 -7.32 1.25 -8.82
C LYS A 18 -6.00 1.45 -8.08
N LEU A 19 -5.52 0.43 -7.37
CA LEU A 19 -4.19 0.47 -6.72
C LEU A 19 -3.07 0.66 -7.75
N ALA A 20 -3.15 -0.05 -8.88
CA ALA A 20 -2.18 0.08 -9.96
C ALA A 20 -2.09 1.53 -10.47
N ILE A 21 -3.23 2.18 -10.69
CA ILE A 21 -3.30 3.60 -11.08
C ILE A 21 -2.70 4.49 -9.98
N LEU A 22 -3.12 4.33 -8.72
CA LEU A 22 -2.67 5.17 -7.61
C LEU A 22 -1.16 5.04 -7.34
N ALA A 23 -0.62 3.83 -7.44
CA ALA A 23 0.80 3.58 -7.22
C ALA A 23 1.65 3.81 -8.49
N GLY A 24 1.04 4.03 -9.66
CA GLY A 24 1.74 4.20 -10.95
C GLY A 24 2.46 2.94 -11.41
N ILE A 25 1.82 1.78 -11.25
CA ILE A 25 2.36 0.44 -11.55
C ILE A 25 1.35 -0.34 -12.40
N SER A 26 1.74 -1.48 -12.99
CA SER A 26 0.79 -2.29 -13.76
C SER A 26 -0.11 -3.13 -12.84
N ARG A 27 -1.36 -3.37 -13.28
CA ARG A 27 -2.28 -4.28 -12.55
C ARG A 27 -1.72 -5.71 -12.46
N SER A 28 -1.01 -6.15 -13.49
CA SER A 28 -0.32 -7.44 -13.49
C SER A 28 0.74 -7.50 -12.38
N TYR A 29 1.54 -6.44 -12.21
CA TYR A 29 2.54 -6.34 -11.14
C TYR A 29 1.89 -6.39 -9.74
N VAL A 30 0.76 -5.72 -9.53
CA VAL A 30 -0.03 -5.84 -8.28
C VAL A 30 -0.43 -7.30 -8.02
N SER A 31 -0.96 -7.99 -9.04
CA SER A 31 -1.37 -9.39 -8.91
C SER A 31 -0.19 -10.33 -8.64
N GLU A 32 0.97 -10.09 -9.24
CA GLU A 32 2.20 -10.86 -9.01
C GLU A 32 2.71 -10.69 -7.58
N ILE A 33 2.61 -9.49 -7.03
CA ILE A 33 2.96 -9.22 -5.64
C ILE A 33 1.97 -9.91 -4.68
N GLU A 34 0.67 -9.76 -4.90
CA GLU A 34 -0.35 -10.38 -4.04
C GLU A 34 -0.29 -11.91 -4.05
N SER A 35 0.12 -12.51 -5.17
CA SER A 35 0.35 -13.96 -5.28
C SER A 35 1.72 -14.42 -4.80
N GLY A 36 2.58 -13.49 -4.36
CA GLY A 36 3.93 -13.79 -3.87
C GLY A 36 4.92 -14.22 -4.96
N LYS A 37 4.55 -14.07 -6.24
CA LYS A 37 5.42 -14.36 -7.40
C LYS A 37 6.52 -13.33 -7.57
N LYS A 38 6.28 -12.10 -7.12
CA LYS A 38 7.24 -11.00 -7.21
C LYS A 38 7.40 -10.29 -5.88
N THR A 39 8.65 -10.00 -5.55
CA THR A 39 9.00 -9.18 -4.39
C THR A 39 9.25 -7.75 -4.88
N PRO A 40 8.47 -6.76 -4.44
CA PRO A 40 8.74 -5.37 -4.77
C PRO A 40 10.03 -4.89 -4.12
N SER A 41 10.71 -3.94 -4.76
CA SER A 41 11.80 -3.18 -4.14
C SER A 41 11.26 -2.24 -3.06
N LEU A 42 12.15 -1.68 -2.24
CA LEU A 42 11.76 -0.78 -1.15
C LEU A 42 11.03 0.46 -1.69
N ASP A 43 11.50 1.06 -2.78
CA ASP A 43 10.85 2.20 -3.44
C ASP A 43 9.43 1.87 -3.93
N MET A 44 9.23 0.67 -4.50
CA MET A 44 7.91 0.23 -4.93
C MET A 44 6.98 -0.04 -3.75
N LEU A 45 7.52 -0.59 -2.67
CA LEU A 45 6.81 -0.78 -1.40
C LEU A 45 6.35 0.55 -0.82
N GLU A 46 7.19 1.59 -0.85
CA GLU A 46 6.82 2.94 -0.42
C GLU A 46 5.72 3.54 -1.28
N ARG A 47 5.83 3.44 -2.62
CA ARG A 47 4.77 3.92 -3.53
C ARG A 47 3.43 3.22 -3.30
N ILE A 48 3.46 1.91 -3.08
CA ILE A 48 2.25 1.12 -2.77
C ILE A 48 1.68 1.54 -1.41
N ALA A 49 2.54 1.77 -0.41
CA ALA A 49 2.12 2.23 0.92
C ALA A 49 1.50 3.62 0.87
N GLU A 50 2.07 4.55 0.10
CA GLU A 50 1.55 5.90 -0.12
C GLU A 50 0.20 5.87 -0.84
N ALA A 51 0.06 5.05 -1.89
CA ALA A 51 -1.19 4.85 -2.62
C ALA A 51 -2.30 4.24 -1.75
N LEU A 52 -1.92 3.40 -0.79
CA LEU A 52 -2.84 2.82 0.20
C LEU A 52 -2.97 3.68 1.45
N GLU A 53 -2.24 4.78 1.57
CA GLU A 53 -2.21 5.65 2.76
C GLU A 53 -2.00 4.85 4.05
N VAL A 54 -0.94 4.04 4.05
CA VAL A 54 -0.49 3.26 5.20
C VAL A 54 1.02 3.38 5.35
N CYS A 55 1.55 2.95 6.49
CA CYS A 55 2.98 2.82 6.67
C CYS A 55 3.51 1.63 5.87
N THR A 56 4.68 1.78 5.23
CA THR A 56 5.38 0.69 4.53
C THR A 56 5.58 -0.54 5.41
N ALA A 57 5.82 -0.35 6.71
CA ALA A 57 5.97 -1.44 7.67
C ALA A 57 4.70 -2.30 7.80
N LEU A 58 3.51 -1.72 7.63
CA LEU A 58 2.24 -2.45 7.72
C LEU A 58 2.07 -3.45 6.57
N LEU A 59 2.70 -3.19 5.41
CA LEU A 59 2.73 -4.14 4.30
C LEU A 59 3.56 -5.38 4.64
N LEU A 60 4.55 -5.26 5.52
CA LEU A 60 5.50 -6.32 5.88
C LEU A 60 5.10 -7.09 7.16
N ILE A 61 4.46 -6.42 8.12
CA ILE A 61 4.17 -6.96 9.44
C ILE A 61 2.66 -7.21 9.56
N ASN A 62 2.28 -8.39 10.05
CA ASN A 62 0.86 -8.76 10.29
C ASN A 62 0.27 -8.15 11.58
N ASN A 63 1.03 -7.30 12.25
CA ASN A 63 0.66 -6.70 13.52
C ASN A 63 0.28 -5.23 13.29
N LYS A 64 -0.91 -4.83 13.74
CA LYS A 64 -1.46 -3.46 13.59
C LYS A 64 -0.80 -2.46 14.54
N ASP A 65 0.35 -2.81 15.13
CA ASP A 65 1.17 -1.94 15.98
C ASP A 65 1.95 -0.93 15.13
N CYS A 66 1.24 -0.07 14.40
CA CYS A 66 1.80 1.15 13.84
C CYS A 66 0.97 2.33 14.32
N CYS A 67 1.03 2.57 15.62
CA CYS A 67 0.49 3.77 16.23
C CYS A 67 1.66 4.74 16.51
N ASN A 68 1.55 5.97 16.02
CA ASN A 68 2.42 7.14 16.27
C ASN A 68 3.58 7.44 15.30
N CYS A 69 3.44 7.14 14.00
CA CYS A 69 4.39 7.63 12.99
C CYS A 69 4.04 9.07 12.55
N THR A 70 4.98 10.00 12.64
CA THR A 70 4.83 11.43 12.27
C THR A 70 4.34 11.66 10.84
N ARG A 71 4.49 10.67 9.96
CA ARG A 71 4.13 10.71 8.53
C ARG A 71 2.61 10.70 8.28
N HIS A 72 1.77 10.27 9.23
CA HIS A 72 0.30 10.27 9.09
C HIS A 72 -0.40 11.52 9.67
N LYS A 73 0.32 12.43 10.35
CA LYS A 73 -0.30 13.62 10.97
C LYS A 73 -0.60 14.77 9.99
N ASN A 74 -0.20 14.68 8.72
CA ASN A 74 -0.26 15.81 7.76
C ASN A 74 -1.13 15.56 6.51
N LYS A 75 -2.12 14.65 6.55
CA LYS A 75 -3.06 14.43 5.42
C LYS A 75 -4.50 14.95 5.65
N GLU A 76 -4.73 15.80 6.64
CA GLU A 76 -6.00 16.55 6.80
C GLU A 76 -6.00 17.91 6.07
N ALA A 77 -5.14 18.10 5.06
CA ALA A 77 -5.06 19.36 4.32
C ALA A 77 -4.98 19.13 2.81
N LYS A 78 -6.05 18.53 2.23
CA LYS A 78 -6.46 18.72 0.83
C LYS A 78 -7.97 18.50 0.71
N GLY A 79 -8.74 19.40 1.31
CA GLY A 79 -9.92 19.89 0.63
C GLY A 79 -9.41 20.82 -0.47
N GLU A 80 -9.65 20.47 -1.73
CA GLU A 80 -9.55 21.41 -2.83
C GLU A 80 -10.91 21.33 -3.52
N GLU A 81 -11.64 22.44 -3.38
CA GLU A 81 -12.85 22.81 -4.12
C GLU A 81 -12.62 22.85 -5.64
#